data_AF-A0A843IPU0-F1
#
_entry.id   AF-A0A843IPU0-F1
#
_cell.length_a   1.000
_cell.length_b   1.000
_cell.length_c   1.000
_cell.angle_alpha   90.00
_cell.angle_beta   90.00
_cell.angle_gamma   90.00
#
_symmetry.space_group_name_H-M   'P 1'
#
loop_
_entity.id
_entity.type
_entity.pdbx_description
1 polymer ?
#
loop_
_entity_poly.entity_id
_entity_poly.type
_entity_poly.pdbx_seq_one_letter_code
_entity_poly.pdbx_strand_id
1 'polypeptide(L)'
;KPALAARTIYATLREIKRDGADVAKISDDAILQLLTAVEKGEAAKEAVPDILKAVAGGADVRKAMEEISPSVSTEELSGVIAKIVTERSDFVKAQGMRALGPLMGVVMQEMRGKVDGKVISNILKEEIQKVLN
;
A
#
# COMPACT_ATOMS: atom_id res chain seq x y z
N LYS A 1 0.47 -5.96 -13.98
CA LYS A 1 -0.12 -4.82 -14.77
C LYS A 1 0.97 -3.94 -15.43
N PRO A 2 0.84 -3.57 -16.73
CA PRO A 2 1.87 -2.82 -17.46
C PRO A 2 2.29 -1.48 -16.83
N ALA A 3 1.34 -0.70 -16.34
CA ALA A 3 1.62 0.62 -15.74
C ALA A 3 2.50 0.53 -14.47
N LEU A 4 2.28 -0.50 -13.63
CA LEU A 4 3.10 -0.72 -12.44
C LEU A 4 4.52 -1.10 -12.83
N ALA A 5 4.68 -2.04 -13.76
CA ALA A 5 5.99 -2.47 -14.24
C ALA A 5 6.77 -1.29 -14.84
N ALA A 6 6.15 -0.50 -15.73
CA ALA A 6 6.75 0.68 -16.31
C ALA A 6 7.17 1.70 -15.25
N ARG A 7 6.30 2.01 -14.28
CA ARG A 7 6.65 2.91 -13.16
C ARG A 7 7.83 2.36 -12.36
N THR A 8 7.83 1.07 -12.04
CA THR A 8 8.91 0.45 -11.27
C THR A 8 10.25 0.62 -11.97
N ILE A 9 10.31 0.30 -13.27
CA ILE A 9 11.55 0.35 -14.04
C ILE A 9 12.02 1.79 -14.28
N TYR A 10 11.13 2.68 -14.73
CA TYR A 10 11.53 4.02 -15.17
C TYR A 10 11.60 5.07 -14.05
N ALA A 11 10.80 4.91 -12.99
CA ALA A 11 10.74 5.86 -11.88
C ALA A 11 11.34 5.26 -10.60
N THR A 12 10.78 4.15 -10.10
CA THR A 12 11.15 3.62 -8.78
C THR A 12 12.62 3.25 -8.68
N LEU A 13 13.19 2.50 -9.64
CA LEU A 13 14.61 2.17 -9.62
C LEU A 13 15.50 3.42 -9.66
N ARG A 14 15.10 4.46 -10.41
CA ARG A 14 15.83 5.73 -10.46
C ARG A 14 15.78 6.47 -9.12
N GLU A 15 14.63 6.48 -8.46
CA GLU A 15 14.45 7.05 -7.12
C GLU A 15 15.34 6.32 -6.10
N ILE A 16 15.29 4.99 -6.08
CA ILE A 16 16.09 4.14 -5.20
C ILE A 16 17.59 4.37 -5.39
N LYS A 17 18.04 4.47 -6.65
CA LYS A 17 19.44 4.78 -6.97
C LYS A 17 19.85 6.15 -6.45
N ARG A 18 18.98 7.16 -6.56
CA ARG A 18 19.24 8.51 -6.04
C ARG A 18 19.34 8.52 -4.51
N ASP A 19 18.58 7.65 -3.85
CA ASP A 19 18.61 7.45 -2.41
C ASP A 19 19.84 6.62 -1.93
N GLY A 20 20.75 6.28 -2.85
CA GLY A 20 22.06 5.67 -2.53
C GLY A 20 22.11 4.15 -2.60
N ALA A 21 21.02 3.47 -2.97
CA ALA A 21 21.02 2.02 -3.09
C ALA A 21 21.57 1.54 -4.43
N ASP A 22 22.25 0.39 -4.40
CA ASP A 22 22.86 -0.22 -5.59
C ASP A 22 21.83 -1.06 -6.37
N VAL A 23 21.12 -0.40 -7.28
CA VAL A 23 20.09 -1.05 -8.11
C VAL A 23 20.63 -2.13 -9.04
N ALA A 24 21.95 -2.19 -9.30
CA ALA A 24 22.53 -3.24 -10.12
C ALA A 24 22.49 -4.62 -9.42
N LYS A 25 22.27 -4.66 -8.10
CA LYS A 25 22.08 -5.88 -7.32
C LYS A 25 20.66 -6.45 -7.38
N ILE A 26 19.71 -5.69 -7.93
CA ILE A 26 18.34 -6.14 -8.10
C ILE A 26 18.25 -6.88 -9.44
N SER A 27 18.02 -8.20 -9.40
CA SER A 27 17.84 -8.98 -10.63
C SER A 27 16.45 -8.75 -11.25
N ASP A 28 16.34 -8.97 -12.56
CA ASP A 28 15.05 -8.95 -13.25
C ASP A 28 14.07 -9.97 -12.66
N ASP A 29 14.57 -11.13 -12.23
CA ASP A 29 13.76 -12.15 -11.55
C ASP A 29 13.17 -11.62 -10.23
N ALA A 30 13.95 -10.86 -9.45
CA ALA A 30 13.47 -10.27 -8.21
C ALA A 30 12.38 -9.21 -8.47
N ILE A 31 12.57 -8.39 -9.51
CA ILE A 31 11.56 -7.41 -9.95
C ILE A 31 10.29 -8.13 -10.39
N LEU A 32 10.41 -9.17 -11.21
CA LEU A 32 9.27 -9.93 -11.71
C LEU A 32 8.52 -10.64 -10.58
N GLN A 33 9.24 -11.24 -9.63
CA GLN A 33 8.69 -11.87 -8.44
C GLN A 33 7.87 -10.87 -7.63
N LEU A 34 8.43 -9.70 -7.32
CA LEU A 34 7.73 -8.66 -6.57
C LEU A 34 6.49 -8.14 -7.31
N LEU A 35 6.61 -7.84 -8.60
CA LEU A 35 5.48 -7.35 -9.39
C LEU A 35 4.35 -8.39 -9.47
N THR A 36 4.69 -9.68 -9.54
CA THR A 36 3.72 -10.79 -9.51
C THR A 36 3.04 -10.89 -8.15
N ALA A 37 3.79 -10.77 -7.05
CA ALA A 37 3.23 -10.76 -5.70
C ALA A 37 2.23 -9.62 -5.49
N VAL A 38 2.56 -8.42 -5.98
CA VAL A 38 1.65 -7.26 -5.95
C VAL A 38 0.39 -7.51 -6.77
N GLU A 39 0.49 -8.21 -7.90
CA GLU A 39 -0.66 -8.58 -8.73
C GLU A 39 -1.58 -9.59 -8.04
N LYS A 40 -1.01 -10.51 -7.26
CA LYS A 40 -1.73 -11.48 -6.42
C LYS A 40 -2.29 -10.88 -5.13
N GLY A 41 -1.95 -9.63 -4.80
CA GLY A 41 -2.34 -8.99 -3.54
C GLY A 41 -1.51 -9.42 -2.33
N GLU A 42 -0.38 -10.10 -2.55
CA GLU A 42 0.55 -10.55 -1.51
C GLU A 42 1.44 -9.40 -0.99
N ALA A 43 1.56 -8.31 -1.76
CA ALA A 43 2.24 -7.09 -1.36
C ALA A 43 1.51 -5.83 -1.83
N ALA A 44 1.56 -4.76 -1.05
CA ALA A 44 0.99 -3.49 -1.45
C ALA A 44 1.83 -2.81 -2.55
N LYS A 45 1.18 -2.19 -3.54
CA LYS A 45 1.86 -1.40 -4.60
C LYS A 45 2.79 -0.32 -4.05
N GLU A 46 2.40 0.29 -2.93
CA GLU A 46 3.16 1.35 -2.27
C GLU A 46 4.43 0.85 -1.58
N ALA A 47 4.52 -0.45 -1.26
CA ALA A 47 5.69 -1.05 -0.63
C ALA A 47 6.81 -1.39 -1.63
N VAL A 48 6.52 -1.37 -2.94
CA VAL A 48 7.49 -1.74 -3.99
C VAL A 48 8.83 -0.99 -3.84
N PRO A 49 8.88 0.34 -3.61
CA PRO A 49 10.15 1.04 -3.46
C PRO A 49 10.98 0.52 -2.29
N ASP A 50 10.35 0.30 -1.14
CA ASP A 50 11.05 -0.09 0.09
C ASP A 50 11.49 -1.56 0.03
N ILE A 51 10.68 -2.44 -0.55
CA ILE A 51 11.05 -3.83 -0.81
C ILE A 51 12.26 -3.90 -1.75
N LEU A 52 12.26 -3.13 -2.85
CA LEU A 52 13.40 -3.09 -3.77
C LEU A 52 14.66 -2.49 -3.14
N LYS A 53 14.53 -1.53 -2.21
CA LYS A 53 15.66 -1.03 -1.41
C LYS A 53 16.26 -2.13 -0.54
N ALA A 54 15.43 -2.92 0.14
CA ALA A 54 15.89 -4.04 0.94
C ALA A 54 16.59 -5.12 0.07
N VAL A 55 16.02 -5.43 -1.10
CA VAL A 55 16.62 -6.37 -2.06
C VAL A 55 17.96 -5.86 -2.59
N ALA A 56 18.10 -4.56 -2.89
CA ALA A 56 19.39 -3.96 -3.24
C ALA A 56 20.43 -4.06 -2.10
N GLY A 57 19.96 -4.09 -0.85
CA GLY A 57 20.76 -4.38 0.34
C GLY A 57 21.13 -5.85 0.54
N GLY A 58 20.63 -6.76 -0.31
CA GLY A 58 20.90 -8.19 -0.27
C GLY A 58 19.80 -9.05 0.36
N ALA A 59 18.63 -8.49 0.69
CA ALA A 59 17.50 -9.26 1.20
C ALA A 59 16.88 -10.15 0.10
N ASP A 60 16.39 -11.33 0.51
CA ASP A 60 15.49 -12.12 -0.33
C ASP A 60 14.14 -11.40 -0.49
N VAL A 61 13.54 -11.48 -1.68
CA VAL A 61 12.29 -10.77 -2.00
C VAL A 61 11.17 -11.16 -1.04
N ARG A 62 11.02 -12.45 -0.68
CA ARG A 62 9.96 -12.90 0.22
C ARG A 62 10.18 -12.37 1.63
N LYS A 63 11.40 -12.42 2.13
CA LYS A 63 11.73 -11.87 3.45
C LYS A 63 11.46 -10.36 3.50
N ALA A 64 11.89 -9.63 2.47
CA ALA A 64 11.63 -8.20 2.37
C ALA A 64 10.12 -7.89 2.33
N MET A 65 9.32 -8.71 1.64
CA MET A 65 7.86 -8.57 1.65
C MET A 65 7.26 -8.81 3.04
N GLU A 66 7.68 -9.88 3.74
CA GLU A 66 7.18 -10.22 5.08
C GLU A 66 7.46 -9.10 6.10
N GLU A 67 8.64 -8.49 6.02
CA GLU A 67 9.05 -7.41 6.94
C GLU A 67 8.38 -6.07 6.62
N ILE A 68 8.23 -5.73 5.32
CA ILE A 68 7.83 -4.38 4.89
C ILE A 68 6.32 -4.29 4.61
N SER A 69 5.74 -5.35 4.04
CA SER A 69 4.33 -5.42 3.66
C SER A 69 3.70 -6.68 4.25
N PRO A 70 3.64 -6.79 5.60
CA PRO A 70 3.04 -7.94 6.24
C PRO A 70 1.57 -8.08 5.81
N SER A 71 1.14 -9.32 5.59
CA SER A 71 -0.24 -9.60 5.23
C SER A 71 -1.17 -9.19 6.37
N VAL A 72 -2.04 -8.22 6.10
CA VAL A 72 -3.12 -7.80 7.00
C VAL A 72 -4.39 -8.53 6.59
N SER A 73 -5.12 -9.09 7.57
CA SER A 73 -6.39 -9.73 7.27
C SER A 73 -7.46 -8.70 6.90
N THR A 74 -8.45 -9.12 6.12
CA THR A 74 -9.58 -8.26 5.75
C THR A 74 -10.34 -7.78 7.00
N GLU A 75 -10.43 -8.62 8.03
CA GLU A 75 -11.08 -8.33 9.30
C GLU A 75 -10.33 -7.26 10.10
N GLU A 76 -9.00 -7.38 10.20
CA GLU A 76 -8.15 -6.40 10.88
C GLU A 76 -8.26 -5.03 10.18
N LEU A 77 -8.11 -5.02 8.85
CA LEU A 77 -8.26 -3.81 8.05
C LEU A 77 -9.63 -3.16 8.22
N SER A 78 -10.70 -3.95 8.17
CA SER A 78 -12.07 -3.45 8.35
C SER A 78 -12.27 -2.87 9.75
N GLY A 79 -11.70 -3.51 10.78
CA GLY A 79 -11.75 -3.02 12.16
C GLY A 79 -11.06 -1.68 12.33
N VAL A 80 -9.85 -1.50 11.77
CA VAL A 80 -9.12 -0.23 11.80
C VAL A 80 -9.92 0.88 11.10
N ILE A 81 -10.44 0.61 9.90
CA ILE A 81 -11.20 1.61 9.13
C ILE A 81 -12.51 1.98 9.85
N ALA A 82 -13.26 1.00 10.33
CA ALA A 82 -14.51 1.23 11.06
C ALA A 82 -14.30 2.09 12.31
N LYS A 83 -13.20 1.85 13.04
CA LYS A 83 -12.82 2.66 14.20
C LYS A 83 -12.56 4.12 13.80
N ILE A 84 -11.73 4.35 12.78
CA ILE A 84 -11.41 5.70 12.28
C ILE A 84 -12.67 6.46 11.85
N VAL A 85 -13.57 5.78 11.13
CA VAL A 85 -14.83 6.36 10.66
C VAL A 85 -15.76 6.69 11.83
N THR A 86 -15.84 5.82 12.83
CA THR A 86 -16.67 6.01 14.03
C THR A 86 -16.19 7.19 14.87
N GLU A 87 -14.88 7.27 15.13
CA GLU A 87 -14.24 8.38 15.85
C GLU A 87 -14.44 9.74 15.17
N ARG A 88 -14.67 9.74 13.86
CA ARG A 88 -14.90 10.94 13.04
C ARG A 88 -16.31 11.01 12.47
N SER A 89 -17.28 10.35 13.10
CA SER A 89 -18.65 10.24 12.59
C SER A 89 -19.33 11.58 12.40
N ASP A 90 -19.11 12.57 13.28
CA ASP A 90 -19.65 13.92 13.12
C ASP A 90 -19.08 14.63 11.87
N PHE A 91 -17.78 14.45 11.62
CA PHE A 91 -17.15 14.95 10.41
C PHE A 91 -17.70 14.26 9.16
N VAL A 92 -17.94 12.94 9.22
CA VAL A 92 -18.56 12.17 8.14
C VAL A 92 -19.97 12.68 7.86
N LYS A 93 -20.80 12.87 8.88
CA LYS A 93 -22.16 13.42 8.72
C LYS A 93 -22.16 14.83 8.12
N ALA A 94 -21.20 15.68 8.51
CA ALA A 94 -21.09 17.04 8.00
C ALA A 94 -20.57 17.10 6.54
N GLN A 95 -19.64 16.22 6.15
CA GLN A 95 -19.02 16.24 4.83
C GLN A 95 -19.66 15.28 3.82
N GLY A 96 -20.43 14.32 4.29
CA GLY A 96 -20.95 13.21 3.48
C GLY A 96 -19.81 12.44 2.82
N MET A 97 -20.00 12.05 1.56
CA MET A 97 -18.98 11.36 0.77
C MET A 97 -17.70 12.17 0.54
N ARG A 98 -17.71 13.49 0.75
CA ARG A 98 -16.49 14.31 0.66
C ARG A 98 -15.51 14.02 1.80
N ALA A 99 -15.94 13.32 2.86
CA ALA A 99 -15.07 12.83 3.93
C ALA A 99 -14.03 11.79 3.45
N LEU A 100 -14.29 11.12 2.32
CA LEU A 100 -13.44 10.02 1.82
C LEU A 100 -11.97 10.44 1.66
N GLY A 101 -11.70 11.59 1.03
CA GLY A 101 -10.33 12.06 0.80
C GLY A 101 -9.57 12.35 2.10
N PRO A 102 -10.10 13.20 3.00
CA PRO A 102 -9.50 13.45 4.31
C PRO A 102 -9.29 12.18 5.15
N LEU A 103 -10.28 11.28 5.19
CA LEU A 103 -10.17 10.04 5.93
C LEU A 103 -9.20 9.04 5.30
N MET A 104 -9.09 9.03 3.96
CA MET A 104 -8.06 8.25 3.27
C MET A 104 -6.66 8.65 3.74
N GLY A 105 -6.41 9.95 3.92
CA GLY A 105 -5.13 10.43 4.45
C GLY A 105 -4.81 9.85 5.83
N VAL A 106 -5.81 9.79 6.72
CA VAL A 106 -5.67 9.20 8.06
C VAL A 106 -5.40 7.70 7.99
N VAL A 107 -6.20 6.95 7.21
CA VAL A 107 -6.03 5.50 7.10
C VAL A 107 -4.68 5.15 6.47
N MET A 108 -4.24 5.91 5.47
CA MET A 108 -2.95 5.71 4.83
C MET A 108 -1.78 6.00 5.79
N GLN A 109 -1.91 6.87 6.79
CA GLN A 109 -0.84 7.03 7.80
C GLN A 109 -0.62 5.75 8.62
N GLU A 110 -1.65 4.95 8.82
CA GLU A 110 -1.59 3.74 9.64
C GLU A 110 -1.30 2.46 8.81
N MET A 111 -1.80 2.43 7.57
CA MET A 111 -1.87 1.21 6.73
C MET A 111 -1.06 1.29 5.43
N ARG A 112 -0.39 2.41 5.14
CA ARG A 112 0.44 2.53 3.92
C ARG A 112 1.52 1.46 3.90
N GLY A 113 1.69 0.85 2.73
CA GLY A 113 2.68 -0.20 2.52
C GLY A 113 2.25 -1.58 3.03
N LYS A 114 1.20 -1.68 3.85
CA LYS A 114 0.67 -2.97 4.33
C LYS A 114 -0.44 -3.51 3.46
N VAL A 115 -1.31 -2.63 2.97
CA VAL A 115 -2.47 -2.99 2.14
C VAL A 115 -2.53 -2.12 0.89
N ASP A 116 -3.04 -2.70 -0.21
CA ASP A 116 -3.32 -1.95 -1.42
C ASP A 116 -4.33 -0.82 -1.18
N GLY A 117 -3.97 0.41 -1.56
CA GLY A 117 -4.82 1.59 -1.38
C GLY A 117 -6.20 1.48 -2.05
N LYS A 118 -6.36 0.65 -3.08
CA LYS A 118 -7.68 0.39 -3.67
C LYS A 118 -8.58 -0.39 -2.72
N VAL A 119 -8.02 -1.39 -2.01
CA VAL A 119 -8.77 -2.18 -1.02
C VAL A 119 -9.18 -1.26 0.14
N ILE A 120 -8.26 -0.44 0.64
CA ILE A 120 -8.53 0.58 1.65
C ILE A 120 -9.66 1.51 1.20
N SER A 121 -9.57 2.03 -0.04
CA SER A 121 -10.56 2.96 -0.59
C SER A 121 -11.97 2.36 -0.64
N ASN A 122 -12.07 1.08 -0.98
CA ASN A 122 -13.36 0.41 -1.11
C ASN A 122 -14.02 0.25 0.26
N ILE A 123 -13.29 -0.29 1.24
CA ILE A 123 -13.82 -0.52 2.59
C ILE A 123 -14.15 0.82 3.28
N LEU A 124 -13.28 1.82 3.16
CA LEU A 124 -13.54 3.16 3.71
C LEU A 124 -14.80 3.80 3.13
N LYS A 125 -15.03 3.61 1.82
CA LYS A 125 -16.25 4.11 1.17
C LYS A 125 -17.51 3.43 1.72
N GLU A 126 -17.45 2.12 1.95
CA GLU A 126 -18.55 1.34 2.53
C GLU A 126 -18.85 1.79 3.97
N GLU A 127 -17.82 1.96 4.80
CA GLU A 127 -17.99 2.42 6.19
C GLU A 127 -18.56 3.85 6.27
N ILE A 128 -18.11 4.76 5.41
CA ILE A 128 -18.70 6.10 5.31
C ILE A 128 -20.19 6.01 4.94
N GLN A 129 -20.55 5.17 3.97
CA GLN A 129 -21.93 5.01 3.55
C GLN A 129 -22.82 4.46 4.67
N LYS A 130 -22.30 3.55 5.51
CA LYS A 130 -23.02 3.02 6.68
C LYS A 130 -23.35 4.10 7.72
N VAL A 131 -22.51 5.13 7.86
CA VAL A 131 -22.75 6.25 8.79
C VAL A 131 -23.78 7.25 8.24
N LEU A 132 -23.91 7.36 6.92
CA LEU A 132 -24.79 8.31 6.24
C LEU A 132 -26.20 7.78 5.99
N ASN A 133 -26.37 6.46 6.05
CA ASN A 133 -27.66 5.77 5.95
C ASN A 133 -28.29 5.62 7.34
#